data_AF-A0A559TQ44-F1
#
_entry.id   AF-A0A559TQ44-F1
#
_cell.length_a   1.000
_cell.length_b   1.000
_cell.length_c   1.000
_cell.angle_alpha   90.00
_cell.angle_beta   90.00
_cell.angle_gamma   90.00
#
_symmetry.space_group_name_H-M   'P 1'
#
loop_
_entity.id
_entity.type
_entity.pdbx_description
1 polymer ?
#
loop_
_entity_poly.entity_id
_entity_poly.type
_entity_poly.pdbx_seq_one_letter_code
_entity_poly.pdbx_strand_id
1 'polypeptide(L)'
;MRQFIAERNWLTVYQLPSYALDLKPVEGIWSLLRRGWLSNTAFTTPEHLIQTIRRGLRTIQYLPGLIDGCLAGTGLSLPSATTPVQAQ
;
A
#
# COMPACT_ATOMS: atom_id res chain seq x y z
N MET A 1 0.42 -21.33 -9.06
CA MET A 1 -0.14 -20.10 -8.45
C MET A 1 -1.55 -20.32 -7.92
N ARG A 2 -2.53 -20.76 -8.74
CA ARG A 2 -3.91 -21.04 -8.25
C ARG A 2 -4.01 -22.08 -7.13
N GLN A 3 -3.29 -23.19 -7.23
CA GLN A 3 -3.25 -24.22 -6.18
C GLN A 3 -2.67 -23.69 -4.86
N PHE A 4 -1.59 -22.90 -4.91
CA PHE A 4 -0.97 -22.27 -3.74
C PHE A 4 -1.92 -21.30 -3.00
N ILE A 5 -2.79 -20.61 -3.74
CA ILE A 5 -3.83 -19.74 -3.19
C ILE A 5 -4.95 -20.59 -2.57
N ALA A 6 -5.38 -21.66 -3.27
CA ALA A 6 -6.42 -22.57 -2.78
C ALA A 6 -6.05 -23.27 -1.46
N GLU A 7 -4.77 -23.53 -1.23
CA GLU A 7 -4.25 -24.10 0.03
C GLU A 7 -4.27 -23.11 1.22
N ARG A 8 -4.57 -21.81 0.98
CA ARG A 8 -4.52 -20.75 2.00
C ARG A 8 -5.84 -20.00 2.07
N ASN A 9 -6.73 -20.43 2.97
CA ASN A 9 -8.03 -19.80 3.23
C ASN A 9 -7.96 -18.34 3.72
N TRP A 10 -6.82 -17.90 4.24
CA TRP A 10 -6.60 -16.54 4.74
C TRP A 10 -6.13 -15.54 3.66
N LEU A 11 -5.79 -16.02 2.45
CA LEU A 11 -5.19 -15.19 1.40
C LEU A 11 -6.22 -14.87 0.30
N THR A 12 -6.75 -13.65 0.32
CA THR A 12 -7.57 -13.12 -0.78
C THR A 12 -6.68 -12.51 -1.87
N VAL A 13 -6.80 -13.01 -3.11
CA VAL A 13 -6.01 -12.51 -4.25
C VAL A 13 -6.92 -11.84 -5.27
N TYR A 14 -6.60 -10.60 -5.62
CA TYR A 14 -7.25 -9.84 -6.69
C TYR A 14 -6.39 -9.89 -7.96
N GLN A 15 -6.95 -10.42 -9.04
CA GLN A 15 -6.27 -10.45 -10.34
C GLN A 15 -6.57 -9.16 -11.11
N LEU A 16 -5.54 -8.34 -11.32
CA LEU A 16 -5.65 -7.10 -12.08
C LEU A 16 -5.39 -7.34 -13.58
N PRO A 17 -5.98 -6.51 -14.47
CA PRO A 17 -5.63 -6.52 -15.89
C PRO A 17 -4.14 -6.24 -16.11
N SER A 18 -3.58 -6.80 -17.18
CA SER A 18 -2.22 -6.46 -17.61
C SER A 18 -2.10 -4.94 -17.85
N TYR A 19 -1.02 -4.32 -17.35
CA TYR A 19 -0.73 -2.88 -17.49
C TYR A 19 -1.72 -1.90 -16.80
N ALA A 20 -2.48 -2.33 -15.80
CA ALA A 20 -3.30 -1.41 -15.00
C ALA A 20 -2.50 -0.74 -13.86
N LEU A 21 -1.54 0.13 -14.20
CA LEU A 21 -0.74 0.90 -13.22
C LEU A 21 -1.61 1.73 -12.28
N ASP A 22 -2.69 2.33 -12.81
CA ASP A 22 -3.64 3.13 -12.04
C ASP A 22 -4.40 2.30 -10.98
N LEU A 23 -4.49 0.97 -11.17
CA LEU A 23 -5.16 0.05 -10.24
C LEU A 23 -4.20 -0.53 -9.19
N LYS A 24 -2.95 -0.05 -9.11
CA LYS A 24 -1.97 -0.52 -8.13
C LYS A 24 -1.87 0.48 -6.97
N PRO A 25 -2.31 0.13 -5.74
CA PRO A 25 -2.29 1.04 -4.60
C PRO A 25 -0.90 1.60 -4.24
N VAL A 26 0.16 0.87 -4.61
CA VAL A 26 1.55 1.31 -4.45
C VAL A 26 1.86 2.59 -5.22
N GLU A 27 1.18 2.87 -6.33
CA GLU A 27 1.35 4.12 -7.08
C GLU A 27 0.78 5.32 -6.31
N GLY A 28 -0.27 5.11 -5.51
CA GLY A 28 -0.80 6.12 -4.59
C GLY A 28 0.20 6.45 -3.48
N ILE A 29 0.78 5.43 -2.84
CA ILE A 29 1.84 5.59 -1.83
C ILE A 29 3.05 6.31 -2.43
N TRP A 30 3.44 5.92 -3.65
CA TRP A 30 4.54 6.55 -4.37
C TRP A 30 4.26 8.02 -4.71
N SER A 31 3.03 8.33 -5.12
CA SER A 31 2.60 9.71 -5.38
C SER A 31 2.65 10.58 -4.12
N LEU A 32 2.26 10.03 -2.95
CA LEU A 32 2.37 10.73 -1.66
C LEU A 32 3.83 11.00 -1.29
N LEU A 33 4.72 10.02 -1.46
CA LEU A 33 6.15 10.19 -1.20
C LEU A 33 6.75 11.27 -2.11
N ARG A 34 6.43 11.22 -3.41
CA ARG A 34 6.99 12.15 -4.40
C ARG A 34 6.52 13.58 -4.19
N ARG A 35 5.23 13.78 -3.87
CA ARG A 35 4.63 15.11 -3.68
C ARG A 35 4.88 15.68 -2.27
N GLY A 36 5.08 14.82 -1.27
CA GLY A 36 5.36 15.19 0.11
C GLY A 36 6.85 15.19 0.42
N TRP A 37 7.36 14.07 0.92
CA TRP A 37 8.71 13.95 1.51
C TRP A 37 9.87 14.15 0.53
N LEU A 38 9.69 13.76 -0.73
CA LEU A 38 10.73 13.91 -1.76
C LEU A 38 10.61 15.24 -2.51
N SER A 39 9.55 16.01 -2.24
CA SER A 39 9.31 17.28 -2.89
C SER A 39 10.35 18.30 -2.43
N ASN A 40 10.84 19.11 -3.36
CA ASN A 40 11.77 20.21 -3.11
C ASN A 40 13.05 19.84 -2.33
N THR A 41 13.44 18.56 -2.35
CA THR A 41 14.62 18.07 -1.63
C THR A 41 15.73 17.71 -2.61
N ALA A 42 16.86 18.40 -2.51
CA ALA A 42 18.07 18.04 -3.23
C ALA A 42 18.82 16.97 -2.41
N PHE A 43 18.87 15.74 -2.93
CA PHE A 43 19.61 14.65 -2.28
C PHE A 43 21.07 14.71 -2.69
N THR A 44 21.96 14.75 -1.71
CA THR A 44 23.41 14.79 -1.90
C THR A 44 24.04 13.40 -1.87
N THR A 45 23.37 12.43 -1.22
CA THR A 45 23.83 11.03 -1.16
C THR A 45 22.67 10.04 -1.28
N PRO A 46 22.92 8.81 -1.74
CA PRO A 46 21.91 7.75 -1.76
C PRO A 46 21.32 7.44 -0.38
N GLU A 47 22.12 7.54 0.68
CA GLU A 47 21.69 7.27 2.05
C GLU A 47 20.69 8.32 2.53
N HIS A 48 20.90 9.59 2.16
CA HIS A 48 19.97 10.67 2.46
C HIS A 48 18.60 10.43 1.80
N LEU A 49 18.59 9.95 0.55
CA LEU A 49 17.37 9.55 -0.15
C LEU A 49 16.66 8.39 0.56
N ILE A 50 17.39 7.30 0.85
CA ILE A 50 16.83 6.12 1.51
C ILE A 50 16.23 6.49 2.88
N GLN A 51 16.94 7.29 3.66
CA GLN A 51 16.47 7.72 4.98
C GLN A 51 15.17 8.54 4.87
N THR A 52 15.09 9.41 3.88
CA THR A 52 13.90 10.24 3.62
C THR A 52 12.70 9.38 3.21
N ILE A 53 12.90 8.43 2.31
CA ILE A 53 11.87 7.45 1.90
C ILE A 53 11.39 6.64 3.11
N ARG A 54 12.31 6.10 3.92
CA ARG A 54 11.96 5.30 5.11
C ARG A 54 11.17 6.12 6.12
N ARG A 55 11.52 7.39 6.31
CA ARG A 55 10.77 8.29 7.20
C ARG A 55 9.37 8.55 6.66
N GLY A 56 9.22 8.83 5.37
CA GLY A 56 7.91 9.04 4.75
C GLY A 56 7.02 7.81 4.82
N LEU A 57 7.56 6.63 4.50
CA LEU A 57 6.85 5.37 4.63
C LEU A 57 6.43 5.07 6.08
N ARG A 58 7.26 5.42 7.06
CA ARG A 58 6.91 5.28 8.48
C ARG A 58 5.75 6.19 8.86
N THR A 59 5.74 7.44 8.40
CA THR A 59 4.61 8.35 8.65
C THR A 59 3.32 7.87 7.99
N ILE A 60 3.39 7.39 6.75
CA ILE A 60 2.22 6.82 6.05
C ILE A 60 1.67 5.60 6.81
N GLN A 61 2.54 4.74 7.35
CA GLN A 61 2.12 3.59 8.17
C GLN A 61 1.34 4.00 9.43
N TYR A 62 1.64 5.16 10.02
CA TYR A 62 0.93 5.66 11.21
C TYR A 62 -0.33 6.45 10.89
N LEU A 63 -0.63 6.72 9.61
CA LEU A 63 -1.79 7.50 9.20
C LEU A 63 -2.71 6.63 8.31
N PRO A 64 -3.53 5.74 8.90
CA PRO A 64 -4.30 4.74 8.16
C PRO A 64 -5.20 5.34 7.07
N GLY A 65 -5.77 6.53 7.30
CA GLY A 65 -6.59 7.22 6.29
C GLY A 65 -5.87 7.54 4.97
N LEU A 66 -4.54 7.69 4.97
CA LEU A 66 -3.77 7.83 3.71
C LEU A 66 -3.68 6.50 2.96
N ILE A 67 -3.55 5.39 3.66
CA ILE A 67 -3.51 4.04 3.08
C ILE A 67 -4.89 3.72 2.51
N ASP A 68 -5.95 4.00 3.26
CA ASP A 68 -7.33 3.82 2.83
C ASP A 68 -7.64 4.68 1.59
N GLY A 69 -7.18 5.93 1.55
CA GLY A 69 -7.31 6.79 0.38
C GLY A 69 -6.59 6.25 -0.86
N CYS A 70 -5.39 5.67 -0.69
CA CYS A 70 -4.66 5.03 -1.80
C CYS A 70 -5.39 3.79 -2.34
N LEU A 71 -6.07 3.03 -1.48
CA LEU A 71 -6.86 1.87 -1.87
C LEU A 71 -8.18 2.28 -2.53
N ALA A 72 -8.88 3.27 -1.97
CA ALA A 72 -10.13 3.79 -2.50
C ALA A 72 -9.97 4.32 -3.92
N GLY A 73 -8.85 4.98 -4.25
CA GLY A 73 -8.53 5.42 -5.61
C GLY A 73 -8.45 4.28 -6.64
N THR A 74 -8.22 3.04 -6.20
CA THR A 74 -8.18 1.83 -7.04
C THR A 74 -9.48 1.02 -7.01
N GLY A 75 -10.50 1.47 -6.28
CA GLY A 75 -11.73 0.72 -6.03
C GLY A 75 -11.56 -0.48 -5.09
N LEU A 76 -10.41 -0.60 -4.43
CA LEU A 76 -10.13 -1.63 -3.43
C LEU A 76 -10.41 -1.10 -2.03
N SER A 77 -10.74 -2.00 -1.10
CA SER A 77 -10.91 -1.67 0.31
C SER A 77 -10.24 -2.73 1.18
N LEU A 78 -9.67 -2.32 2.32
CA LEU A 78 -9.21 -3.29 3.31
C LEU A 78 -10.44 -4.01 3.90
N PRO A 79 -10.40 -5.34 4.04
CA PRO A 79 -11.41 -6.01 4.83
C PRO A 79 -11.33 -5.47 6.25
N SER A 80 -12.44 -4.96 6.77
CA SER A 80 -12.57 -4.68 8.20
C SER A 80 -12.15 -5.94 8.96
N ALA A 81 -11.33 -5.79 10.00
CA ALA A 81 -10.96 -6.91 10.84
C ALA A 81 -12.24 -7.59 11.33
N THR A 82 -12.61 -8.69 10.66
CA THR A 82 -13.70 -9.53 11.11
C THR A 82 -13.15 -10.21 12.35
N THR A 83 -13.56 -9.72 13.52
CA THR A 83 -13.46 -10.48 14.75
C THR A 83 -14.01 -11.86 14.42
N PRO A 84 -13.25 -12.97 14.59
CA PRO A 84 -13.84 -14.27 14.45
C PRO A 84 -14.96 -14.34 15.48
N VAL A 85 -16.21 -14.31 15.03
CA VAL A 85 -17.34 -14.57 15.90
C VAL A 85 -17.13 -16.00 16.39
N GLN A 86 -16.79 -16.16 17.66
CA GLN A 86 -16.79 -17.47 18.28
C GLN A 86 -18.24 -17.94 18.28
N ALA A 87 -18.53 -18.91 17.43
CA ALA A 87 -19.69 -19.74 17.59
C ALA A 87 -19.38 -20.76 18.69
N GLN A 88 -19.94 -20.54 19.89
CA GLN A 88 -20.67 -21.51 20.72
C GLN A 88 -20.92 -20.94 22.11
#